data_AF-A0A7C0WXH3-F1
#
_entry.id   AF-A0A7C0WXH3-F1
#
_cell.length_a   1.000
_cell.length_b   1.000
_cell.length_c   1.000
_cell.angle_alpha   90.00
_cell.angle_beta   90.00
_cell.angle_gamma   90.00
#
_symmetry.space_group_name_H-M   'P 1'
#
loop_
_entity.id
_entity.type
_entity.pdbx_description
1 polymer ?
#
loop_
_entity_poly.entity_id
_entity_poly.type
_entity_poly.pdbx_seq_one_letter_code
_entity_poly.pdbx_strand_id
1 'polypeptide(L)'
;MQLARSIVQALNKKMGTRNRGVKSANFYVLKGAQMPAILVEVGFISNRYEESKLKTWAFRNKIADAIVEGIKNYERDYILTAGFTR
;
A
#
# COMPACT_ATOMS: atom_id res chain seq x y z
N MET A 1 -9.04 -4.11 7.10
CA MET A 1 -7.77 -4.71 6.60
C MET A 1 -7.74 -4.98 5.09
N GLN A 2 -8.86 -4.96 4.36
CA GLN A 2 -8.86 -5.24 2.91
C GLN A 2 -7.99 -4.25 2.11
N LEU A 3 -8.15 -2.94 2.35
CA LEU A 3 -7.31 -1.88 1.72
C LEU A 3 -5.80 -2.15 1.83
N ALA A 4 -5.31 -2.48 3.03
CA ALA A 4 -3.89 -2.78 3.25
C ALA A 4 -3.42 -3.97 2.40
N ARG A 5 -4.24 -5.03 2.30
CA ARG A 5 -3.90 -6.22 1.52
C ARG A 5 -3.88 -5.92 0.03
N SER A 6 -4.87 -5.19 -0.50
CA SER A 6 -4.93 -4.82 -1.92
C SER A 6 -3.70 -3.99 -2.32
N ILE A 7 -3.29 -3.03 -1.49
CA ILE A 7 -2.10 -2.21 -1.75
C ILE A 7 -0.80 -3.02 -1.66
N VAL A 8 -0.64 -3.86 -0.63
CA VAL A 8 0.57 -4.71 -0.50
C VAL A 8 0.70 -5.69 -1.67
N GLN A 9 -0.39 -6.29 -2.13
CA GLN A 9 -0.37 -7.19 -3.29
C GLN A 9 0.06 -6.47 -4.57
N ALA A 10 -0.49 -5.27 -4.83
CA ALA A 10 -0.11 -4.46 -5.99
C ALA A 10 1.38 -4.04 -5.93
N LEU A 11 1.86 -3.63 -4.76
CA LEU A 11 3.27 -3.31 -4.53
C LEU A 11 4.18 -4.50 -4.81
N ASN A 12 3.88 -5.69 -4.28
CA ASN A 12 4.71 -6.87 -4.52
C ASN A 12 4.78 -7.24 -6.00
N LYS A 13 3.63 -7.19 -6.70
CA LYS A 13 3.53 -7.52 -8.12
C LYS A 13 4.37 -6.57 -8.98
N LYS A 14 4.34 -5.27 -8.69
CA LYS A 14 5.13 -4.29 -9.46
C LYS A 14 6.60 -4.29 -9.06
N MET A 15 6.89 -4.23 -7.77
CA MET A 15 8.22 -3.89 -7.27
C MET A 15 9.19 -5.07 -7.24
N GLY A 16 8.68 -6.31 -7.13
CA GLY A 16 9.52 -7.50 -6.94
C GLY A 16 10.32 -7.46 -5.63
N THR A 17 9.96 -6.56 -4.71
CA THR A 17 10.60 -6.38 -3.41
C THR A 17 10.05 -7.39 -2.42
N ARG A 18 10.83 -7.69 -1.37
CA ARG A 18 10.41 -8.60 -0.30
C ARG A 18 9.17 -8.03 0.40
N ASN A 19 8.06 -8.77 0.34
CA ASN A 19 6.86 -8.48 1.12
C ASN A 19 7.16 -8.64 2.63
N ARG A 20 6.91 -7.59 3.42
CA ARG A 20 7.03 -7.63 4.89
C ARG A 20 5.70 -7.84 5.63
N GLY A 21 4.62 -8.03 4.87
CA GLY A 21 3.27 -8.29 5.36
C GLY A 21 2.53 -7.04 5.82
N VAL A 22 1.25 -7.22 6.12
CA VAL A 22 0.42 -6.21 6.77
C VAL A 22 0.62 -6.30 8.27
N LYS A 23 0.86 -5.16 8.92
CA LYS A 23 1.07 -5.08 10.37
C LYS A 23 0.07 -4.13 11.00
N SER A 24 -0.41 -4.48 12.18
CA SER A 24 -1.21 -3.59 13.02
C SER A 24 -0.28 -2.84 13.98
N ALA A 25 -0.42 -1.51 14.04
CA ALA A 25 0.33 -0.65 14.95
C ALA A 25 -0.47 0.61 15.29
N ASN A 26 -0.23 1.17 16.47
CA ASN A 26 -0.97 2.32 17.01
C ASN A 26 -0.38 3.67 16.57
N PHE A 27 -0.21 3.85 15.26
CA PHE A 27 0.28 5.12 14.72
C PHE A 27 -0.77 6.22 14.88
N TYR A 28 -0.35 7.40 15.32
CA TYR A 28 -1.23 8.53 15.59
C TYR A 28 -2.10 8.91 14.37
N VAL A 29 -1.50 8.91 13.18
CA VAL A 29 -2.19 9.23 11.91
C VAL A 29 -3.28 8.23 11.53
N LEU A 30 -3.30 7.05 12.14
CA LEU A 30 -4.33 6.04 11.91
C LEU A 30 -5.39 6.03 13.03
N LYS A 31 -5.17 6.76 14.13
CA LYS A 31 -6.15 6.86 15.23
C LYS A 31 -7.28 7.80 14.84
N GLY A 32 -8.52 7.40 15.16
CA GLY A 32 -9.70 8.22 14.94
C GLY A 32 -10.13 8.36 13.47
N ALA A 33 -9.50 7.67 12.53
CA ALA A 33 -9.94 7.64 11.14
C ALA A 33 -11.33 7.00 11.03
N GLN A 34 -12.30 7.75 10.48
CA GLN A 34 -13.67 7.29 10.29
C GLN A 34 -13.84 6.43 9.02
N MET A 35 -12.79 6.30 8.23
CA MET A 35 -12.71 5.50 7.01
C MET A 35 -11.52 4.52 7.08
N PRO A 36 -11.45 3.50 6.21
CA PRO A 36 -10.27 2.65 6.10
C PRO A 36 -8.99 3.47 5.88
N ALA A 37 -8.05 3.38 6.82
CA ALA A 37 -6.78 4.10 6.79
C ALA A 37 -5.60 3.13 6.94
N ILE A 38 -4.50 3.40 6.23
CA ILE A 38 -3.26 2.62 6.30
C ILE A 38 -2.04 3.55 6.23
N LEU A 39 -0.90 3.07 6.73
CA LEU A 39 0.41 3.67 6.52
C LEU A 39 1.26 2.68 5.72
N VAL A 40 1.94 3.17 4.68
CA VAL A 40 2.77 2.34 3.80
C VAL A 40 4.23 2.74 3.97
N GLU A 41 5.05 1.78 4.40
CA GLU A 41 6.52 1.89 4.36
C GLU A 41 7.03 1.38 3.01
N VAL A 42 7.55 2.27 2.17
CA VAL A 42 7.90 1.97 0.77
C VAL A 42 9.37 1.55 0.57
N GLY A 43 10.18 1.64 1.62
CA GLY A 43 11.59 1.26 1.63
C GLY A 43 12.31 1.78 2.88
N PHE A 44 13.56 1.35 3.06
CA PHE A 44 14.40 1.67 4.21
C PHE A 44 15.52 2.64 3.81
N ILE A 45 15.50 3.87 4.36
CA ILE A 45 16.58 4.85 4.17
C ILE A 45 17.88 4.37 4.83
N SER A 46 17.80 3.55 5.88
CA SER A 46 18.96 2.93 6.53
C SER A 46 19.67 1.88 5.67
N ASN A 47 19.04 1.44 4.57
CA ASN A 47 19.66 0.56 3.59
C ASN A 47 20.11 1.38 2.37
N ARG A 48 21.43 1.52 2.17
CA ARG A 48 22.02 2.33 1.07
C ARG A 48 21.49 1.95 -0.32
N TYR A 49 21.19 0.67 -0.55
CA TYR A 49 20.64 0.21 -1.83
C TYR A 49 19.20 0.68 -2.03
N GLU A 50 18.36 0.58 -1.01
CA GLU A 50 16.98 1.07 -1.08
C GLU A 50 16.91 2.60 -1.10
N GLU A 51 17.76 3.27 -0.33
CA GLU A 51 17.90 4.72 -0.32
C GLU A 51 18.25 5.27 -1.71
N SER A 52 19.23 4.67 -2.40
CA SER A 52 19.60 5.10 -3.75
C SER A 52 18.46 4.92 -4.75
N LYS A 53 17.68 3.84 -4.65
CA LYS A 53 16.47 3.65 -5.45
C LYS A 53 15.39 4.69 -5.14
N LEU A 54 15.13 4.98 -3.87
CA LEU A 54 14.14 6.00 -3.44
C LEU A 54 14.46 7.40 -3.99
N LYS A 55 15.73 7.70 -4.27
CA LYS A 55 16.15 8.95 -4.93
C LYS A 55 15.81 9.02 -6.41
N THR A 56 15.56 7.90 -7.08
CA THR A 56 15.21 7.88 -8.51
C THR A 56 13.73 8.17 -8.76
N TRP A 57 13.43 8.96 -9.79
CA TRP A 57 12.05 9.23 -10.20
C TRP A 57 11.33 7.94 -10.63
N ALA A 58 12.00 7.08 -11.42
CA ALA A 58 11.41 5.84 -11.93
C ALA A 58 10.93 4.92 -10.80
N PHE A 59 11.71 4.76 -9.73
CA PHE A 59 11.30 3.94 -8.59
C PHE A 59 10.11 4.53 -7.83
N ARG A 60 10.11 5.86 -7.58
CA ARG A 60 8.99 6.54 -6.95
C ARG A 60 7.72 6.47 -7.79
N ASN A 61 7.82 6.63 -9.11
CA ASN A 61 6.68 6.51 -10.01
C ASN A 61 6.11 5.09 -9.98
N LYS A 62 6.97 4.07 -9.98
CA LYS A 62 6.56 2.68 -9.89
C LYS A 62 5.82 2.36 -8.58
N ILE A 63 6.25 2.94 -7.46
CA ILE A 63 5.55 2.85 -6.17
C ILE A 63 4.18 3.54 -6.26
N ALA A 64 4.12 4.75 -6.79
CA ALA A 64 2.88 5.50 -6.94
C ALA A 64 1.86 4.73 -7.79
N ASP A 65 2.30 4.20 -8.95
CA ASP A 65 1.47 3.39 -9.84
C ASP A 65 0.92 2.14 -9.14
N ALA A 66 1.74 1.48 -8.30
CA ALA A 66 1.31 0.32 -7.53
C ALA A 66 0.27 0.68 -6.46
N ILE A 67 0.46 1.82 -5.76
CA ILE A 67 -0.51 2.30 -4.76
C ILE A 67 -1.84 2.64 -5.43
N VAL A 68 -1.82 3.34 -6.57
CA VAL A 68 -3.02 3.67 -7.36
C VAL A 68 -3.74 2.40 -7.80
N GLU A 69 -3.02 1.41 -8.33
CA GLU A 69 -3.61 0.12 -8.71
C GLU A 69 -4.23 -0.59 -7.49
N GLY A 70 -3.55 -0.59 -6.35
CA GLY A 70 -4.05 -1.17 -5.10
C GLY A 70 -5.34 -0.50 -4.59
N ILE A 71 -5.43 0.82 -4.67
CA ILE A 71 -6.63 1.59 -4.30
C ILE A 71 -7.78 1.26 -5.26
N LYS A 72 -7.55 1.26 -6.57
CA LYS A 72 -8.57 0.89 -7.57
C LYS A 72 -9.09 -0.53 -7.38
N ASN A 73 -8.21 -1.47 -7.04
CA ASN A 73 -8.61 -2.84 -6.75
C ASN A 73 -9.46 -2.90 -5.47
N TYR A 74 -9.06 -2.20 -4.41
CA TYR A 74 -9.86 -2.11 -3.18
C TYR A 74 -11.23 -1.49 -3.43
N GLU A 75 -11.31 -0.39 -4.18
CA GLU A 75 -12.57 0.26 -4.53
C GLU A 75 -13.49 -0.69 -5.31
N ARG A 76 -12.96 -1.38 -6.33
CA ARG A 76 -13.73 -2.37 -7.09
C ARG A 76 -14.29 -3.47 -6.18
N ASP A 77 -13.44 -4.06 -5.35
CA ASP A 77 -13.86 -5.14 -4.44
C ASP A 77 -14.87 -4.64 -3.40
N TYR A 78 -14.68 -3.42 -2.91
CA TYR A 78 -15.58 -2.76 -1.95
C TYR A 78 -16.95 -2.47 -2.56
N ILE A 79 -17.01 -1.94 -3.78
CA ILE A 79 -18.26 -1.69 -4.51
C ILE A 79 -19.00 -3.00 -4.79
N LEU A 80 -18.27 -4.05 -5.20
CA LEU A 80 -18.86 -5.36 -5.48
C LEU A 80 -19.45 -6.03 -4.23
N THR A 81 -18.87 -5.80 -3.06
CA THR A 81 -19.35 -6.38 -1.78
C THR A 81 -20.37 -5.52 -1.05
N ALA A 82 -20.39 -4.19 -1.26
CA ALA A 82 -21.40 -3.30 -0.68
C ALA A 82 -22.67 -3.19 -1.57
N GLY A 83 -22.58 -3.53 -2.85
CA GLY A 83 -23.70 -3.52 -3.82
C GLY A 83 -24.39 -4.87 -4.03
N PHE A 84 -23.77 -5.98 -3.61
CA PHE A 84 -24.40 -7.30 -3.55
C PHE A 84 -24.40 -7.80 -2.10
N THR A 85 -25.58 -7.68 -1.48
CA THR A 85 -26.05 -8.43 -0.30
C THR A 85 -25.72 -7.83 1.07
N ARG A 86 -26.78 -7.40 1.77
CA ARG A 86 -27.03 -7.94 3.12
C ARG A 86 -27.55 -9.35 2.97
#